data_AF-A0A9X8YQ53-F1
#
_entry.id   AF-A0A9X8YQ53-F1
#
_cell.length_a   1.000
_cell.length_b   1.000
_cell.length_c   1.000
_cell.angle_alpha   90.00
_cell.angle_beta   90.00
_cell.angle_gamma   90.00
#
_symmetry.space_group_name_H-M   'P 1'
#
loop_
_entity.id
_entity.type
_entity.pdbx_description
1 polymer ?
#
loop_
_entity_poly.entity_id
_entity_poly.type
_entity_poly.pdbx_seq_one_letter_code
_entity_poly.pdbx_strand_id
1 'polypeptide(L)'
;DDHPTNLLLLERQLRHFGLQPARFEQGYTLLQAQRRQPFDLLFIDYNMPRPDGLTLARLIRRDEQRLQRPPCRIVLCSADVQEFTRIPPGLVAIDHFLTKPISLAAIGQVLAQQPQAQEKKSVLTDLRQTLAEMAGGDRAMMQRLAQTLNDTLRQDRQRLADAVAASDWPRLEQAAHRIKGSLLMLQLPEAARLCQQLVETARRGELAAAAYTKLKASVAQIEPELDALLAAAPTFAMHKDE
;
A
#
# COMPACT_ATOMS: atom_id res chain seq x y z
N ASP A 1 15.95 0.04 16.58
CA ASP A 1 15.73 1.48 16.32
C ASP A 1 16.88 2.19 17.00
N ASP A 2 17.47 3.17 16.33
CA ASP A 2 18.62 3.93 16.84
C ASP A 2 18.20 5.15 17.67
N HIS A 3 16.91 5.51 17.68
CA HIS A 3 16.37 6.62 18.44
C HIS A 3 15.79 6.16 19.80
N PRO A 4 16.35 6.59 20.96
CA PRO A 4 15.94 6.12 22.29
C PRO A 4 14.45 6.32 22.61
N THR A 5 13.86 7.44 22.16
CA THR A 5 12.42 7.71 22.38
C THR A 5 11.52 6.71 21.65
N ASN A 6 11.88 6.29 20.44
CA ASN A 6 11.11 5.31 19.68
C ASN A 6 11.17 3.93 20.35
N LEU A 7 12.37 3.55 20.82
CA LEU A 7 12.56 2.33 21.60
C LEU A 7 11.69 2.32 22.86
N LEU A 8 11.71 3.40 23.64
CA LEU A 8 10.93 3.51 24.88
C LEU A 8 9.42 3.46 24.62
N LEU A 9 8.94 4.15 23.58
CA LEU A 9 7.52 4.15 23.21
C LEU A 9 7.08 2.74 22.78
N LEU A 10 7.83 2.12 21.88
CA LEU A 10 7.53 0.79 21.38
C LEU A 10 7.59 -0.27 22.49
N GLU A 11 8.56 -0.17 23.40
CA GLU A 11 8.65 -1.04 24.58
C GLU A 11 7.38 -0.96 25.45
N ARG A 12 6.89 0.26 25.73
CA ARG A 12 5.64 0.46 26.48
C ARG A 12 4.44 -0.10 25.74
N GLN A 13 4.36 0.13 24.43
CA GLN A 13 3.27 -0.37 23.60
C GLN A 13 3.25 -1.91 23.54
N LEU A 14 4.40 -2.56 23.41
CA LEU A 14 4.49 -4.03 23.41
C LEU A 14 4.13 -4.62 24.78
N ARG A 15 4.55 -3.97 25.88
CA ARG A 15 4.12 -4.36 27.23
C ARG A 15 2.61 -4.23 27.44
N HIS A 16 1.96 -3.25 26.83
CA HIS A 16 0.50 -3.10 26.87
C HIS A 16 -0.21 -4.35 26.30
N PHE A 17 0.38 -5.04 25.33
CA PHE A 17 -0.10 -6.30 24.79
C PHE A 17 0.36 -7.54 25.58
N GLY A 18 0.96 -7.37 26.76
CA GLY A 18 1.43 -8.47 27.60
C GLY A 18 2.74 -9.13 27.15
N LEU A 19 3.45 -8.52 26.18
CA LEU A 19 4.73 -9.04 25.69
C LEU A 19 5.90 -8.60 26.57
N GLN A 20 7.01 -9.34 26.49
CA GLN A 20 8.27 -9.01 27.15
C GLN A 20 9.33 -8.54 26.14
N PRO A 21 9.37 -7.24 25.80
CA PRO A 21 10.32 -6.72 24.82
C PRO A 21 11.75 -6.63 25.38
N ALA A 22 12.73 -6.91 24.53
CA ALA A 22 14.15 -6.59 24.73
C ALA A 22 14.57 -5.51 23.73
N ARG A 23 15.31 -4.50 24.18
CA ARG A 23 15.74 -3.36 23.34
C ARG A 23 17.16 -3.53 22.82
N PHE A 24 17.37 -3.15 21.57
CA PHE A 24 18.67 -3.18 20.92
C PHE A 24 18.86 -1.88 20.11
N GLU A 25 19.89 -1.13 20.46
CA GLU A 25 20.25 0.14 19.80
C GLU A 25 21.11 -0.08 18.54
N GLN A 26 21.67 -1.29 18.39
CA GLN A 26 22.55 -1.65 17.28
C GLN A 26 22.17 -3.02 16.69
N GLY A 27 22.13 -3.11 15.35
CA GLY A 27 21.73 -4.33 14.66
C GLY A 27 22.61 -5.55 14.98
N TYR A 28 23.91 -5.35 15.22
CA TYR A 28 24.82 -6.44 15.58
C TYR A 28 24.49 -7.06 16.94
N THR A 29 24.10 -6.24 17.92
CA THR A 29 23.70 -6.73 19.26
C THR A 29 22.42 -7.55 19.19
N LEU A 30 21.44 -7.11 18.38
CA LEU A 30 20.23 -7.88 18.09
C LEU A 30 20.58 -9.22 17.42
N LEU A 31 21.45 -9.23 16.41
CA LEU A 31 21.84 -10.46 15.71
C LEU A 31 22.50 -11.47 16.66
N GLN A 32 23.38 -11.02 17.55
CA GLN A 32 24.00 -11.88 18.56
C GLN A 32 22.96 -12.44 19.54
N ALA A 33 22.04 -11.61 20.00
CA ALA A 33 20.97 -12.04 20.89
C ALA A 33 20.07 -13.09 20.21
N GLN A 34 19.62 -12.84 18.97
CA GLN A 34 18.79 -13.76 18.18
C GLN A 34 19.46 -15.13 17.97
N ARG A 35 20.79 -15.15 17.83
CA ARG A 35 21.56 -16.42 17.73
C ARG A 35 21.55 -17.21 19.03
N ARG A 36 21.69 -16.53 20.17
CA ARG A 36 21.71 -17.15 21.51
C ARG A 36 20.32 -17.62 21.94
N GLN A 37 19.33 -16.75 21.81
CA GLN A 37 17.94 -16.97 22.19
C GLN A 37 17.04 -16.39 21.08
N PRO A 38 16.40 -17.25 20.25
CA PRO A 38 15.51 -16.79 19.21
C PRO A 38 14.31 -16.04 19.80
N PHE A 39 14.01 -14.87 19.23
CA PHE A 39 12.77 -14.14 19.44
C PHE A 39 11.72 -14.57 18.41
N ASP A 40 10.45 -14.58 18.81
CA ASP A 40 9.33 -14.91 17.93
C ASP A 40 8.91 -13.70 17.05
N LEU A 41 9.18 -12.49 17.52
CA LEU A 41 8.79 -11.23 16.87
C LEU A 41 9.89 -10.18 17.01
N LEU A 42 10.25 -9.56 15.89
CA LEU A 42 11.27 -8.53 15.78
C LEU A 42 10.69 -7.28 15.12
N PHE A 43 10.78 -6.13 15.81
CA PHE A 43 10.59 -4.82 15.21
C PHE A 43 11.96 -4.22 14.90
N ILE A 44 12.24 -4.06 13.61
CA ILE A 44 13.53 -3.61 13.11
C ILE A 44 13.32 -2.29 12.38
N ASP A 45 14.15 -1.31 12.68
CA ASP A 45 14.13 -0.03 11.99
C ASP A 45 14.86 -0.13 10.64
N TYR A 46 14.28 0.43 9.58
CA TYR A 46 14.83 0.45 8.23
C TYR A 46 16.18 1.17 8.23
N ASN A 47 16.22 2.38 8.78
CA ASN A 47 17.41 3.20 8.86
C ASN A 47 18.08 2.98 10.22
N MET A 48 19.07 2.10 10.27
CA MET A 48 19.95 1.96 11.43
C MET A 48 21.42 1.99 11.00
N PRO A 49 22.32 2.48 11.88
CA PRO A 49 23.75 2.41 11.62
C PRO A 49 24.22 0.94 11.62
N ARG A 50 24.64 0.48 10.43
CA ARG A 50 25.40 -0.73 10.10
C ARG A 50 25.24 -1.95 11.06
N PRO A 51 24.61 -3.06 10.62
CA PRO A 51 23.85 -3.20 9.38
C PRO A 51 22.54 -2.40 9.43
N ASP A 52 22.09 -1.91 8.26
CA ASP A 52 20.73 -1.40 8.11
C ASP A 52 19.69 -2.51 8.35
N GLY A 53 18.42 -2.12 8.54
CA GLY A 53 17.36 -3.06 8.90
C GLY A 53 17.13 -4.16 7.87
N LEU A 54 17.25 -3.84 6.57
CA LEU A 54 17.05 -4.80 5.49
C LEU A 54 18.18 -5.82 5.45
N THR A 55 19.42 -5.36 5.57
CA THR A 55 20.61 -6.21 5.67
C THR A 55 20.53 -7.10 6.90
N LEU A 56 20.10 -6.56 8.04
CA LEU A 56 19.94 -7.32 9.28
C LEU A 56 18.89 -8.44 9.14
N ALA A 57 17.73 -8.15 8.55
CA ALA A 57 16.70 -9.16 8.31
C ALA A 57 17.19 -10.29 7.41
N ARG A 58 17.95 -9.99 6.35
CA ARG A 58 18.56 -11.00 5.48
C ARG A 58 19.55 -11.89 6.23
N LEU A 59 20.35 -11.30 7.13
CA LEU A 59 21.29 -12.05 7.96
C LEU A 59 20.55 -12.99 8.91
N ILE A 60 19.45 -12.54 9.50
CA ILE A 60 18.59 -13.36 10.38
C ILE A 60 17.99 -14.53 9.60
N ARG A 61 17.37 -14.29 8.43
CA ARG A 61 16.82 -15.38 7.60
C ARG A 61 17.89 -16.41 7.20
N ARG A 62 19.09 -15.95 6.85
CA ARG A 62 20.20 -16.85 6.53
C ARG A 62 20.61 -17.70 7.73
N ASP A 63 20.63 -17.12 8.93
CA ASP A 63 20.93 -17.86 10.16
C ASP A 63 19.83 -18.85 10.51
N GLU A 64 18.56 -18.49 10.33
CA GLU A 64 17.41 -19.40 10.52
C GLU A 64 17.51 -20.61 9.60
N GLN A 65 17.74 -20.40 8.30
CA GLN A 65 17.92 -21.48 7.33
C GLN A 65 19.12 -22.37 7.66
N ARG A 66 20.28 -21.76 7.94
CA ARG A 66 21.51 -22.50 8.25
C ARG A 66 21.40 -23.33 9.52
N LEU A 67 20.71 -22.82 10.53
CA LEU A 67 20.53 -23.48 11.82
C LEU A 67 19.24 -24.31 11.89
N GLN A 68 18.48 -24.41 10.79
CA GLN A 68 17.18 -25.10 10.72
C GLN A 68 16.18 -24.65 11.80
N ARG A 69 16.17 -23.34 12.10
CA ARG A 69 15.26 -22.75 13.08
C ARG A 69 13.94 -22.35 12.42
N PRO A 70 12.81 -22.38 13.16
CA PRO A 70 11.57 -21.78 12.67
C PRO A 70 11.79 -20.29 12.39
N PRO A 71 11.18 -19.74 11.33
CA PRO A 71 11.29 -18.33 11.01
C PRO A 71 10.61 -17.48 12.08
N CYS A 72 11.31 -16.47 12.61
CA CYS A 72 10.68 -15.44 13.43
C CYS A 72 9.89 -14.45 12.56
N ARG A 73 8.96 -13.72 13.18
CA ARG A 73 8.23 -12.64 12.51
C ARG A 73 9.06 -11.36 12.52
N ILE A 74 9.32 -10.78 11.35
CA ILE A 74 10.10 -9.55 11.18
C ILE A 74 9.22 -8.43 10.65
N VAL A 75 9.09 -7.37 11.45
CA VAL A 75 8.40 -6.11 11.12
C VAL A 75 9.45 -5.05 10.84
N LEU A 76 9.51 -4.56 9.61
CA LEU A 76 10.38 -3.45 9.23
C LEU A 76 9.65 -2.12 9.42
N CYS A 77 10.27 -1.20 10.14
CA CYS A 77 9.69 0.07 10.54
C CYS A 77 10.43 1.22 9.86
N SER A 78 9.73 2.16 9.23
CA SER A 78 10.37 3.34 8.60
C SER A 78 9.58 4.62 8.88
N ALA A 79 10.26 5.76 8.93
CA ALA A 79 9.62 7.08 8.93
C ALA A 79 9.14 7.52 7.53
N ASP A 80 9.66 6.94 6.45
CA ASP A 80 9.32 7.28 5.07
C ASP A 80 8.79 6.04 4.32
N VAL A 81 7.51 6.10 3.92
CA VAL A 81 6.84 5.04 3.15
C VAL A 81 7.56 4.74 1.83
N GLN A 82 8.22 5.73 1.22
CA GLN A 82 8.96 5.54 -0.02
C GLN A 82 10.17 4.61 0.15
N GLU A 83 10.65 4.39 1.38
CA GLU A 83 11.74 3.44 1.61
C GLU A 83 11.31 1.99 1.40
N PHE A 84 10.02 1.69 1.63
CA PHE A 84 9.45 0.38 1.36
C PHE A 84 9.36 0.10 -0.14
N THR A 85 9.14 1.11 -0.97
CA THR A 85 9.07 0.93 -2.44
C THR A 85 10.43 0.61 -3.05
N ARG A 86 11.53 0.94 -2.35
CA ARG A 86 12.90 0.60 -2.76
C ARG A 86 13.25 -0.87 -2.49
N ILE A 87 12.42 -1.59 -1.74
CA ILE A 87 12.65 -3.01 -1.44
C ILE A 87 12.23 -3.82 -2.67
N PRO A 88 13.11 -4.69 -3.22
CA PRO A 88 12.79 -5.49 -4.38
C PRO A 88 11.54 -6.36 -4.15
N PRO A 89 10.56 -6.35 -5.08
CA PRO A 89 9.40 -7.22 -4.98
C PRO A 89 9.85 -8.69 -4.96
N GLY A 90 9.39 -9.45 -3.97
CA GLY A 90 9.76 -10.86 -3.76
C GLY A 90 10.85 -11.10 -2.71
N LEU A 91 11.34 -10.06 -2.02
CA LEU A 91 12.23 -10.26 -0.88
C LEU A 91 11.48 -10.86 0.32
N VAL A 92 11.56 -12.18 0.50
CA VAL A 92 10.91 -12.94 1.59
C VAL A 92 11.60 -12.75 2.96
N ALA A 93 12.39 -11.70 3.13
CA ALA A 93 13.11 -11.45 4.38
C ALA A 93 12.24 -10.79 5.45
N ILE A 94 11.21 -10.05 5.03
CA ILE A 94 10.36 -9.22 5.88
C ILE A 94 8.93 -9.74 5.80
N ASP A 95 8.29 -9.91 6.95
CA ASP A 95 6.88 -10.32 6.99
C ASP A 95 5.96 -9.12 6.91
N HIS A 96 6.39 -8.01 7.53
CA HIS A 96 5.53 -6.88 7.85
C HIS A 96 6.23 -5.53 7.70
N PHE A 97 5.48 -4.48 7.33
CA PHE A 97 5.97 -3.11 7.20
C PHE A 97 5.11 -2.17 8.04
N LEU A 98 5.73 -1.27 8.81
CA LEU A 98 5.02 -0.25 9.60
C LEU A 98 5.65 1.13 9.45
N THR A 99 4.82 2.15 9.34
CA THR A 99 5.27 3.54 9.38
C THR A 99 5.44 4.02 10.82
N LYS A 100 6.44 4.86 11.04
CA LYS A 100 6.61 5.59 12.30
C LYS A 100 5.81 6.90 12.23
N PRO A 101 5.20 7.36 13.34
CA PRO A 101 5.18 6.72 14.66
C PRO A 101 4.28 5.48 14.71
N ILE A 102 4.77 4.41 15.34
CA ILE A 102 4.04 3.13 15.43
C ILE A 102 2.88 3.29 16.44
N SER A 103 1.67 2.97 16.01
CA SER A 103 0.46 3.05 16.83
C SER A 103 0.15 1.72 17.53
N LEU A 104 -0.59 1.77 18.65
CA LEU A 104 -1.08 0.55 19.32
C LEU A 104 -1.97 -0.29 18.39
N ALA A 105 -2.79 0.36 17.55
CA ALA A 105 -3.64 -0.34 16.58
C ALA A 105 -2.79 -1.13 15.56
N ALA A 106 -1.73 -0.53 15.04
CA ALA A 106 -0.81 -1.20 14.10
C ALA A 106 -0.11 -2.41 14.73
N ILE A 107 0.31 -2.32 15.99
CA ILE A 107 0.88 -3.46 16.73
C ILE A 107 -0.18 -4.55 16.94
N GLY A 108 -1.41 -4.18 17.30
CA GLY A 108 -2.52 -5.12 17.46
C GLY A 108 -2.78 -5.94 16.19
N GLN A 109 -2.73 -5.31 15.02
CA GLN A 109 -2.86 -6.00 13.74
C GLN A 109 -1.72 -7.00 13.49
N VAL A 110 -0.47 -6.62 13.77
CA VAL A 110 0.70 -7.53 13.67
C VAL A 110 0.56 -8.75 14.58
N LEU A 111 0.03 -8.57 15.78
CA LEU A 111 -0.08 -9.64 16.79
C LEU A 111 -1.25 -10.59 16.53
N ALA A 112 -2.36 -10.10 15.97
CA ALA A 112 -3.58 -10.87 15.74
C ALA A 112 -3.45 -12.02 14.71
N GLN A 113 -2.24 -12.27 14.17
CA GLN A 113 -1.95 -13.27 13.12
C GLN A 113 -2.82 -13.15 11.86
N GLN A 114 -3.54 -12.04 11.72
CA GLN A 114 -3.98 -11.66 10.41
C GLN A 114 -2.70 -11.48 9.60
N PRO A 115 -2.61 -12.06 8.39
CA PRO A 115 -1.59 -11.59 7.48
C PRO A 115 -1.66 -10.07 7.56
N GLN A 116 -0.53 -9.38 7.76
CA GLN A 116 -0.48 -8.11 7.09
C GLN A 116 -0.61 -8.48 5.61
N ALA A 117 -1.86 -8.52 5.13
CA ALA A 117 -2.17 -7.63 4.04
C ALA A 117 -1.41 -6.38 4.41
N GLN A 118 -0.37 -6.07 3.62
CA GLN A 118 0.10 -4.71 3.50
C GLN A 118 -1.09 -3.83 3.86
N GLU A 119 -0.95 -2.84 4.73
CA GLU A 119 -1.84 -1.71 4.54
C GLU A 119 -1.51 -1.14 3.12
N LYS A 120 -1.90 -1.83 2.02
CA LYS A 120 -3.13 -1.44 1.35
C LYS A 120 -4.09 -1.04 2.47
N LYS A 121 -3.98 0.21 2.92
CA LYS A 121 -5.20 0.99 3.11
C LYS A 121 -6.08 0.52 1.98
N SER A 122 -7.15 -0.20 2.31
CA SER A 122 -8.02 -0.74 1.29
C SER A 122 -8.26 0.43 0.36
N VAL A 123 -8.15 0.22 -0.95
CA VAL A 123 -8.40 1.32 -1.89
C VAL A 123 -9.75 1.95 -1.51
N LEU A 124 -10.69 1.18 -0.92
CA LEU A 124 -11.94 1.64 -0.29
C LEU A 124 -11.75 2.75 0.73
N THR A 125 -10.85 2.56 1.71
CA THR A 125 -10.66 3.51 2.81
C THR A 125 -10.00 4.79 2.30
N ASP A 126 -9.01 4.68 1.41
CA ASP A 126 -8.33 5.84 0.82
C ASP A 126 -9.23 6.59 -0.17
N LEU A 127 -9.98 5.86 -1.00
CA LEU A 127 -10.91 6.42 -1.97
C LEU A 127 -12.06 7.14 -1.27
N ARG A 128 -12.65 6.50 -0.25
CA ARG A 128 -13.73 7.10 0.53
C ARG A 128 -13.25 8.35 1.25
N GLN A 129 -12.07 8.31 1.87
CA GLN A 129 -11.50 9.47 2.55
C GLN A 129 -11.19 10.60 1.55
N THR A 130 -10.53 10.29 0.44
CA THR A 130 -10.19 11.28 -0.60
C THR A 130 -11.45 11.96 -1.15
N LEU A 131 -12.49 11.17 -1.48
CA LEU A 131 -13.76 11.72 -1.98
C LEU A 131 -14.49 12.54 -0.91
N ALA A 132 -14.43 12.14 0.37
CA ALA A 132 -15.04 12.88 1.47
C ALA A 132 -14.33 14.22 1.72
N GLU A 133 -13.00 14.25 1.64
CA GLU A 133 -12.19 15.46 1.76
C GLU A 133 -12.47 16.43 0.60
N MET A 134 -12.53 15.93 -0.63
CA MET A 134 -12.89 16.73 -1.81
C MET A 134 -14.31 17.30 -1.75
N ALA A 135 -15.24 16.54 -1.16
CA ALA A 135 -16.61 16.96 -0.96
C ALA A 135 -16.81 17.90 0.24
N GLY A 136 -15.75 18.17 1.03
CA GLY A 136 -15.85 19.00 2.23
C GLY A 136 -16.81 18.44 3.28
N GLY A 137 -16.99 17.11 3.32
CA GLY A 137 -17.95 16.43 4.19
C GLY A 137 -19.40 16.41 3.68
N ASP A 138 -19.72 17.03 2.53
CA ASP A 138 -21.05 16.92 1.91
C ASP A 138 -21.22 15.54 1.25
N ARG A 139 -22.11 14.73 1.84
CA ARG A 139 -22.39 13.37 1.38
C ARG A 139 -23.02 13.32 -0.02
N ALA A 140 -23.87 14.27 -0.39
CA ALA A 140 -24.52 14.31 -1.70
C ALA A 140 -23.52 14.74 -2.80
N MET A 141 -22.61 15.64 -2.47
CA MET A 141 -21.48 16.00 -3.34
C MET A 141 -20.52 14.81 -3.51
N MET A 142 -20.18 14.12 -2.42
CA MET A 142 -19.33 12.93 -2.44
C MET A 142 -19.91 11.83 -3.36
N GLN A 143 -21.21 11.59 -3.31
CA GLN A 143 -21.89 10.63 -4.19
C GLN A 143 -21.84 11.06 -5.67
N ARG A 144 -22.08 12.34 -5.97
CA ARG A 144 -21.95 12.86 -7.34
C ARG A 144 -20.55 12.72 -7.88
N LEU A 145 -19.52 12.99 -7.06
CA LEU A 145 -18.12 12.78 -7.42
C LEU A 145 -17.82 11.31 -7.68
N ALA A 146 -18.25 10.41 -6.78
CA ALA A 146 -18.07 8.97 -6.95
C ALA A 146 -18.73 8.45 -8.24
N GLN A 147 -19.96 8.89 -8.53
CA GLN A 147 -20.70 8.51 -9.73
C GLN A 147 -20.00 8.97 -11.00
N THR A 148 -19.65 10.27 -11.07
CA THR A 148 -18.97 10.86 -12.23
C THR A 148 -17.64 10.17 -12.51
N LEU A 149 -16.89 9.86 -11.45
CA LEU A 149 -15.62 9.15 -11.54
C LEU A 149 -15.79 7.71 -12.04
N ASN A 150 -16.78 6.97 -11.52
CA ASN A 150 -17.06 5.60 -11.93
C ASN A 150 -17.43 5.53 -13.42
N ASP A 151 -18.34 6.40 -13.85
CA ASP A 151 -18.78 6.46 -15.24
C ASP A 151 -17.63 6.82 -16.18
N THR A 152 -16.81 7.80 -15.80
CA THR A 152 -15.66 8.24 -16.59
C THR A 152 -14.61 7.13 -16.70
N LEU A 153 -14.25 6.47 -15.59
CA LEU A 153 -13.26 5.39 -15.58
C LEU A 153 -13.72 4.19 -16.42
N ARG A 154 -14.99 3.79 -16.33
CA ARG A 154 -15.54 2.69 -17.14
C ARG A 154 -15.51 3.02 -18.64
N GLN A 155 -15.94 4.21 -19.02
CA GLN A 155 -15.92 4.65 -20.41
C GLN A 155 -14.48 4.73 -20.95
N ASP A 156 -13.57 5.34 -20.21
CA ASP A 156 -12.19 5.50 -20.66
C ASP A 156 -11.43 4.17 -20.67
N ARG A 157 -11.72 3.23 -19.76
CA ARG A 157 -11.23 1.84 -19.81
C ARG A 157 -11.69 1.14 -21.08
N GLN A 158 -12.96 1.28 -21.46
CA GLN A 158 -13.47 0.68 -22.69
C GLN A 158 -12.78 1.30 -23.92
N ARG A 159 -12.66 2.63 -23.98
CA ARG A 159 -11.93 3.31 -25.06
C ARG A 159 -10.48 2.86 -25.17
N LEU A 160 -9.80 2.69 -24.04
CA LEU A 160 -8.43 2.18 -23.99
C LEU A 160 -8.35 0.77 -24.58
N ALA A 161 -9.29 -0.11 -24.23
CA ALA A 161 -9.32 -1.49 -24.73
C ALA A 161 -9.61 -1.54 -26.24
N ASP A 162 -10.58 -0.76 -26.73
CA ASP A 162 -10.90 -0.66 -28.15
C ASP A 162 -9.71 -0.14 -28.96
N ALA A 163 -9.01 0.87 -28.44
CA ALA A 163 -7.83 1.45 -29.08
C ALA A 163 -6.69 0.44 -29.21
N VAL A 164 -6.44 -0.37 -28.17
CA VAL A 164 -5.48 -1.47 -28.24
C VAL A 164 -5.88 -2.50 -29.30
N ALA A 165 -7.16 -2.90 -29.34
CA ALA A 165 -7.63 -3.90 -30.29
C ALA A 165 -7.53 -3.42 -31.75
N ALA A 166 -7.76 -2.13 -31.99
CA ALA A 166 -7.66 -1.50 -33.30
C ALA A 166 -6.24 -1.01 -33.65
N SER A 167 -5.26 -1.12 -32.73
CA SER A 167 -3.94 -0.47 -32.85
C SER A 167 -4.03 1.05 -33.14
N ASP A 168 -5.05 1.71 -32.60
CA ASP A 168 -5.31 3.15 -32.74
C ASP A 168 -4.53 3.92 -31.66
N TRP A 169 -3.29 4.27 -31.97
CA TRP A 169 -2.36 4.90 -31.03
C TRP A 169 -2.81 6.29 -30.55
N PRO A 170 -3.32 7.20 -31.41
CA PRO A 170 -3.87 8.48 -30.94
C PRO A 170 -5.00 8.31 -29.93
N ARG A 171 -5.93 7.36 -30.18
CA ARG A 171 -7.02 7.08 -29.26
C ARG A 171 -6.53 6.45 -27.96
N LEU A 172 -5.51 5.60 -28.03
CA LEU A 172 -4.86 5.00 -26.85
C LEU A 172 -4.20 6.08 -25.98
N GLU A 173 -3.48 7.02 -26.59
CA GLU A 173 -2.84 8.13 -25.90
C GLU A 173 -3.89 8.98 -25.15
N GLN A 174 -4.97 9.37 -25.83
CA GLN A 174 -6.03 10.19 -25.24
C GLN A 174 -6.72 9.47 -24.07
N ALA A 175 -7.07 8.19 -24.24
CA ALA A 175 -7.69 7.40 -23.19
C ALA A 175 -6.75 7.24 -21.98
N ALA A 176 -5.48 6.90 -22.20
CA ALA A 176 -4.49 6.77 -21.13
C ALA A 176 -4.27 8.09 -20.39
N HIS A 177 -4.22 9.23 -21.10
CA HIS A 177 -4.05 10.55 -20.50
C HIS A 177 -5.24 10.95 -19.63
N ARG A 178 -6.47 10.67 -20.08
CA ARG A 178 -7.69 10.93 -19.29
C ARG A 178 -7.73 10.09 -18.01
N ILE A 179 -7.45 8.79 -18.12
CA ILE A 179 -7.38 7.89 -16.96
C ILE A 179 -6.33 8.37 -15.96
N LYS A 180 -5.16 8.83 -16.45
CA LYS A 180 -4.10 9.39 -15.61
C LYS A 180 -4.62 10.54 -14.71
N GLY A 181 -5.41 11.45 -15.28
CA GLY A 181 -5.99 12.57 -14.53
C GLY A 181 -6.87 12.10 -13.36
N SER A 182 -7.78 11.16 -13.63
CA SER A 182 -8.63 10.54 -12.60
C SER A 182 -7.81 9.84 -11.52
N LEU A 183 -6.74 9.12 -11.87
CA LEU A 183 -5.89 8.42 -10.90
C LEU A 183 -5.05 9.37 -10.04
N LEU A 184 -4.58 10.49 -10.59
CA LEU A 184 -3.88 11.51 -9.82
C LEU A 184 -4.81 12.21 -8.82
N MET A 185 -6.06 12.48 -9.21
CA MET A 185 -7.10 12.99 -8.31
C MET A 185 -7.32 12.06 -7.12
N LEU A 186 -7.28 10.75 -7.36
CA LEU A 186 -7.41 9.70 -6.33
C LEU A 186 -6.13 9.43 -5.55
N GLN A 187 -5.07 10.21 -5.75
CA GLN A 187 -3.77 10.01 -5.12
C GLN A 187 -3.17 8.61 -5.37
N LEU A 188 -3.32 8.09 -6.59
CA LEU A 188 -2.76 6.80 -7.03
C LEU A 188 -1.58 7.00 -8.01
N PRO A 189 -0.42 7.51 -7.54
CA PRO A 189 0.69 7.92 -8.42
C PRO A 189 1.30 6.75 -9.21
N GLU A 190 1.32 5.53 -8.65
CA GLU A 190 1.84 4.35 -9.36
C GLU A 190 0.97 3.98 -10.56
N ALA A 191 -0.34 4.01 -10.42
CA ALA A 191 -1.25 3.72 -11.53
C ALA A 191 -1.19 4.85 -12.60
N ALA A 192 -1.07 6.11 -12.16
CA ALA A 192 -0.84 7.24 -13.06
C ALA A 192 0.48 7.14 -13.85
N ARG A 193 1.53 6.56 -13.25
CA ARG A 193 2.81 6.30 -13.94
C ARG A 193 2.66 5.26 -15.05
N LEU A 194 1.83 4.23 -14.86
CA LEU A 194 1.52 3.25 -15.91
C LEU A 194 0.81 3.91 -17.10
N CYS A 195 -0.14 4.82 -16.83
CA CYS A 195 -0.78 5.63 -17.88
C CYS A 195 0.23 6.49 -18.63
N GLN A 196 1.18 7.11 -17.92
CA GLN A 196 2.23 7.92 -18.54
C GLN A 196 3.10 7.08 -19.50
N GLN A 197 3.47 5.85 -19.10
CA GLN A 197 4.20 4.93 -19.97
C GLN A 197 3.40 4.59 -21.24
N LEU A 198 2.10 4.36 -21.11
CA LEU A 198 1.24 4.10 -22.26
C LEU A 198 1.13 5.30 -23.21
N VAL A 199 1.03 6.52 -22.67
CA VAL A 199 1.04 7.76 -23.47
C VAL A 199 2.34 7.88 -24.27
N GLU A 200 3.49 7.64 -23.64
CA GLU A 200 4.80 7.74 -24.28
C GLU A 200 5.02 6.69 -25.36
N THR A 201 4.60 5.43 -25.14
CA THR A 201 4.74 4.39 -26.17
C THR A 201 3.72 4.55 -27.29
N ALA A 202 2.51 5.03 -27.00
CA ALA A 202 1.49 5.31 -28.01
C ALA A 202 1.99 6.34 -29.04
N ARG A 203 2.66 7.40 -28.59
CA ARG A 203 3.28 8.41 -29.48
C ARG A 203 4.33 7.84 -30.43
N ARG A 204 4.89 6.67 -30.10
CA ARG A 204 5.86 5.93 -30.92
C ARG A 204 5.21 4.85 -31.78
N GLY A 205 3.89 4.68 -31.69
CA GLY A 205 3.16 3.62 -32.39
C GLY A 205 3.29 2.24 -31.74
N GLU A 206 3.55 2.18 -30.43
CA GLU A 206 3.81 0.95 -29.70
C GLU A 206 2.94 0.81 -28.45
N LEU A 207 2.71 -0.44 -28.04
CA LEU A 207 2.04 -0.78 -26.78
C LEU A 207 3.04 -1.24 -25.72
N ALA A 208 3.11 -0.53 -24.59
CA ALA A 208 3.72 -1.06 -23.38
C ALA A 208 2.83 -2.16 -22.74
N ALA A 209 2.89 -3.39 -23.25
CA ALA A 209 2.00 -4.49 -22.86
C ALA A 209 2.01 -4.80 -21.35
N ALA A 210 3.18 -4.70 -20.71
CA ALA A 210 3.31 -4.88 -19.27
C ALA A 210 2.61 -3.75 -18.49
N ALA A 211 2.72 -2.51 -18.95
CA ALA A 211 2.05 -1.36 -18.32
C ALA A 211 0.53 -1.43 -18.51
N TYR A 212 0.07 -1.82 -19.70
CA TYR A 212 -1.34 -2.03 -20.01
C TYR A 212 -1.98 -3.10 -19.13
N THR A 213 -1.32 -4.27 -19.01
CA THR A 213 -1.81 -5.37 -18.17
C THR A 213 -1.90 -4.96 -16.69
N LYS A 214 -0.87 -4.28 -16.17
CA LYS A 214 -0.87 -3.79 -14.79
C LYS A 214 -1.93 -2.73 -14.56
N LEU A 215 -2.10 -1.79 -15.49
CA LEU A 215 -3.11 -0.73 -15.39
C LEU A 215 -4.53 -1.33 -15.35
N LYS A 216 -4.82 -2.30 -16.22
CA LYS A 216 -6.12 -3.02 -16.19
C LYS A 216 -6.37 -3.66 -14.83
N ALA A 217 -5.37 -4.34 -14.26
CA ALA A 217 -5.50 -4.96 -12.96
C ALA A 217 -5.71 -3.93 -11.83
N SER A 218 -5.05 -2.76 -11.91
CA SER A 218 -5.24 -1.66 -10.95
C SER A 218 -6.64 -1.05 -11.05
N VAL A 219 -7.11 -0.73 -12.26
CA VAL A 219 -8.44 -0.13 -12.46
C VAL A 219 -9.56 -1.10 -12.05
N ALA A 220 -9.40 -2.41 -12.33
CA ALA A 220 -10.35 -3.44 -11.91
C ALA A 220 -10.46 -3.59 -10.39
N GLN A 221 -9.48 -3.11 -9.62
CA GLN A 221 -9.56 -3.07 -8.15
C GLN A 221 -10.34 -1.85 -7.64
N ILE A 222 -10.46 -0.77 -8.42
CA ILE A 222 -11.12 0.49 -8.02
C ILE A 222 -12.63 0.44 -8.35
N GLU A 223 -13.01 -0.11 -9.50
CA GLU A 223 -14.42 -0.18 -9.94
C GLU A 223 -15.38 -0.79 -8.89
N PRO A 224 -15.12 -1.98 -8.31
CA PRO A 224 -16.04 -2.56 -7.32
C PRO A 224 -16.16 -1.72 -6.05
N GLU A 225 -15.16 -0.91 -5.76
CA GLU A 225 -15.14 -0.04 -4.59
C GLU A 225 -15.96 1.23 -4.80
N LEU A 226 -15.88 1.82 -5.99
CA LEU A 226 -16.79 2.89 -6.40
C LEU A 226 -18.23 2.40 -6.44
N ASP A 227 -18.48 1.20 -6.97
CA ASP A 227 -19.81 0.59 -6.98
C ASP A 227 -20.34 0.38 -5.54
N ALA A 228 -19.49 -0.10 -4.62
CA ALA A 228 -19.87 -0.29 -3.22
C ALA A 228 -20.19 1.04 -2.52
N LEU A 229 -19.45 2.11 -2.80
CA LEU A 229 -19.73 3.45 -2.28
C LEU A 229 -21.07 3.99 -2.77
N LEU A 230 -21.41 3.73 -4.03
CA LEU A 230 -22.68 4.11 -4.64
C LEU A 230 -23.85 3.27 -4.09
N ALA A 231 -23.64 1.97 -3.88
CA ALA A 231 -24.65 1.05 -3.35
C ALA A 231 -24.94 1.24 -1.85
N ALA A 232 -23.98 1.74 -1.06
CA ALA A 232 -24.15 2.05 0.36
C ALA A 232 -24.98 3.32 0.63
N ALA A 233 -25.52 3.96 -0.41
CA ALA A 233 -26.50 5.02 -0.29
C ALA A 233 -27.88 4.41 0.01
N PRO A 234 -28.60 4.83 1.06
CA PRO A 234 -30.03 4.55 1.11
C PRO A 234 -30.67 5.22 -0.10
N THR A 235 -31.41 4.43 -0.86
CA THR A 235 -32.37 4.91 -1.85
C THR A 235 -33.23 5.96 -1.16
N PHE A 236 -33.03 7.24 -1.46
CA PHE A 236 -33.96 8.27 -1.03
C PHE A 236 -35.26 8.01 -1.78
N ALA A 237 -36.17 7.27 -1.14
CA ALA A 237 -37.59 7.37 -1.43
C ALA A 237 -37.94 8.85 -1.24
N MET A 238 -38.41 9.48 -2.31
CA MET A 238 -38.95 10.82 -2.22
C MET A 238 -40.13 10.80 -1.23
N HIS A 239 -39.97 11.45 -0.08
CA HIS A 239 -41.13 12.07 0.54
C HIS A 239 -41.41 13.34 -0.26
N LYS A 240 -42.47 13.27 -1.06
CA LYS A 240 -43.25 14.45 -1.40
C LYS A 240 -43.92 14.91 -0.11
N ASP A 241 -43.39 15.98 0.46
CA ASP A 241 -44.21 16.84 1.30
C ASP A 241 -44.61 18.07 0.47
N GLU A 242 -45.93 18.30 0.50
CA GLU A 242 -46.76 19.39 -0.02
C GLU A 242 -47.09 19.39 -1.54
#